data_AF-A0A2B7ZVZ1-F1
#
_entry.id   AF-A0A2B7ZVZ1-F1
#
_cell.length_a   1.000
_cell.length_b   1.000
_cell.length_c   1.000
_cell.angle_alpha   90.00
_cell.angle_beta   90.00
_cell.angle_gamma   90.00
#
_symmetry.space_group_name_H-M   'P 1'
#
loop_
_entity.id
_entity.type
_entity.pdbx_description
1 polymer ?
#
loop_
_entity_poly.entity_id
_entity_poly.type
_entity_poly.pdbx_seq_one_letter_code
_entity_poly.pdbx_strand_id
1 'polypeptide(L)'
;MKSTVEIIQSLNYILDAQHTERTGLVKKFQSGIWNDENIQDEKLNDILSELAYDLDFYEPNDEWKKESPNYYGDECLEELIKLGIEKIEKYRKASIKINRVSGVNPEF
;
A
#
# COMPACT_ATOMS: atom_id res chain seq x y z
N MET A 1 14.66 -3.52 0.36
CA MET A 1 13.48 -3.19 -0.45
C MET A 1 12.58 -4.41 -0.57
N LYS A 2 11.38 -4.35 0.00
CA LYS A 2 10.34 -5.36 -0.26
C LYS A 2 9.94 -5.31 -1.74
N SER A 3 9.77 -6.47 -2.35
CA SER A 3 9.20 -6.56 -3.69
C SER A 3 7.73 -6.11 -3.69
N THR A 4 7.22 -5.68 -4.85
CA THR A 4 5.79 -5.36 -5.02
C THR A 4 4.87 -6.52 -4.64
N VAL A 5 5.35 -7.77 -4.76
CA VAL A 5 4.62 -8.97 -4.33
C VAL A 5 4.50 -9.03 -2.81
N GLU A 6 5.58 -8.81 -2.07
CA GLU A 6 5.58 -8.81 -0.59
C GLU A 6 4.76 -7.66 -0.01
N ILE A 7 4.74 -6.52 -0.70
CA ILE A 7 3.90 -5.37 -0.35
C ILE A 7 2.42 -5.75 -0.50
N ILE A 8 2.02 -6.28 -1.66
CA ILE A 8 0.63 -6.72 -1.90
C ILE A 8 0.23 -7.83 -0.91
N GLN A 9 1.13 -8.77 -0.59
CA GLN A 9 0.88 -9.78 0.43
C GLN A 9 0.64 -9.16 1.82
N SER A 10 1.43 -8.14 2.19
CA SER A 10 1.23 -7.44 3.47
C SER A 10 -0.14 -6.75 3.53
N LEU A 11 -0.59 -6.17 2.41
CA LEU A 11 -1.89 -5.52 2.29
C LEU A 11 -3.05 -6.52 2.33
N ASN A 12 -2.96 -7.65 1.61
CA ASN A 12 -3.96 -8.72 1.69
C ASN A 12 -4.04 -9.32 3.09
N TYR A 13 -2.92 -9.43 3.80
CA TYR A 13 -2.93 -9.91 5.17
C TYR A 13 -3.71 -8.99 6.12
N ILE A 14 -3.74 -7.68 5.86
CA ILE A 14 -4.61 -6.75 6.62
C ILE A 14 -6.08 -6.99 6.29
N LEU A 15 -6.42 -7.22 5.02
CA LEU A 15 -7.80 -7.50 4.59
C LEU A 15 -8.36 -8.77 5.24
N ASP A 16 -7.55 -9.83 5.27
CA ASP A 16 -7.95 -11.15 5.79
C ASP A 16 -7.94 -11.23 7.32
N ALA A 17 -7.31 -10.27 8.00
CA ALA A 17 -7.18 -10.27 9.45
C ALA A 17 -8.49 -9.91 10.16
N GLN A 18 -8.65 -10.43 11.38
CA GLN A 18 -9.75 -10.03 12.25
C GLN A 18 -9.60 -8.57 12.69
N HIS A 19 -10.73 -7.91 12.95
CA HIS A 19 -10.81 -6.49 13.33
C HIS A 19 -9.76 -6.07 14.39
N THR A 20 -9.59 -6.87 15.45
CA THR A 20 -8.67 -6.59 16.55
C THR A 20 -7.18 -6.64 16.17
N GLU A 21 -6.85 -7.33 15.08
CA GLU A 21 -5.47 -7.49 14.61
C GLU A 21 -5.08 -6.44 13.57
N ARG A 22 -6.06 -5.87 12.86
CA ARG A 22 -5.86 -4.94 11.74
C ARG A 22 -5.00 -3.74 12.14
N THR A 23 -5.22 -3.13 13.30
CA THR A 23 -4.43 -1.96 13.75
C THR A 23 -2.94 -2.26 13.88
N GLY A 24 -2.58 -3.43 14.41
CA GLY A 24 -1.18 -3.84 14.53
C GLY A 24 -0.53 -4.05 13.17
N LEU A 25 -1.29 -4.61 12.22
CA LEU A 25 -0.82 -4.89 10.86
C LEU A 25 -0.69 -3.60 10.04
N VAL A 26 -1.64 -2.67 10.17
CA VAL A 26 -1.57 -1.33 9.57
C VAL A 26 -0.32 -0.60 10.04
N LYS A 27 -0.07 -0.54 11.36
CA LYS A 27 1.13 0.09 11.91
C LYS A 27 2.42 -0.57 11.44
N LYS A 28 2.43 -1.90 11.34
CA LYS A 28 3.57 -2.66 10.82
C LYS A 28 3.82 -2.36 9.34
N PHE A 29 2.77 -2.21 8.54
CA PHE A 29 2.86 -1.81 7.15
C PHE A 29 3.43 -0.40 7.03
N GLN A 30 2.83 0.60 7.69
CA GLN A 30 3.27 1.99 7.68
C GLN A 30 4.74 2.12 8.12
N SER A 31 5.12 1.47 9.21
CA SER A 31 6.51 1.45 9.69
C SER A 31 7.47 0.85 8.66
N GLY A 32 7.00 -0.13 7.88
CA GLY A 32 7.79 -0.72 6.80
C GLY A 32 7.97 0.22 5.60
N ILE A 33 7.07 1.17 5.38
CA ILE A 33 7.20 2.20 4.34
C ILE A 33 8.10 3.32 4.84
N TRP A 34 7.80 3.88 6.03
CA TRP A 34 8.54 5.01 6.59
C TRP A 34 10.02 4.75 6.87
N ASN A 35 10.37 3.50 7.17
CA ASN A 35 11.75 3.14 7.51
C ASN A 35 12.51 2.46 6.36
N ASP A 36 11.90 2.20 5.20
CA ASP A 36 12.61 1.57 4.07
C ASP A 36 13.26 2.63 3.17
N GLU A 37 14.46 3.05 3.55
CA GLU A 37 15.33 3.93 2.74
C GLU A 37 15.77 3.31 1.42
N ASN A 38 15.47 2.02 1.18
CA ASN A 38 15.88 1.32 -0.04
C ASN A 38 14.80 1.32 -1.14
N ILE A 39 13.66 1.99 -0.95
CA ILE A 39 12.68 2.18 -2.02
C ILE A 39 13.23 3.22 -3.00
N GLN A 40 13.96 2.76 -4.01
CA GLN A 40 14.60 3.61 -5.01
C GLN A 40 13.66 4.06 -6.14
N ASP A 41 12.53 3.37 -6.31
CA ASP A 41 11.55 3.77 -7.31
C ASP A 41 10.64 4.85 -6.74
N GLU A 42 10.86 6.10 -7.17
CA GLU A 42 10.12 7.27 -6.71
C GLU A 42 8.60 7.11 -6.87
N LYS A 43 8.15 6.56 -8.00
CA LYS A 43 6.72 6.42 -8.28
C LYS A 43 6.06 5.37 -7.39
N LEU A 44 6.74 4.26 -7.15
CA LEU A 44 6.28 3.27 -6.20
C LEU A 44 6.31 3.85 -4.78
N ASN A 45 7.35 4.58 -4.41
CA ASN A 45 7.47 5.23 -3.11
C ASN A 45 6.32 6.21 -2.86
N ASP A 46 5.94 7.00 -3.86
CA ASP A 46 4.81 7.93 -3.77
C ASP A 46 3.49 7.19 -3.51
N ILE A 47 3.22 6.12 -4.27
CA ILE A 47 2.01 5.30 -4.08
C ILE A 47 1.94 4.72 -2.66
N LEU A 48 3.07 4.22 -2.15
CA LEU A 48 3.14 3.59 -0.83
C LEU A 48 3.06 4.63 0.30
N SER A 49 3.69 5.79 0.11
CA SER A 49 3.66 6.88 1.07
C SER A 49 2.26 7.47 1.16
N GLU A 50 1.60 7.74 0.04
CA GLU A 50 0.20 8.19 -0.01
C GLU A 50 -0.71 7.23 0.78
N LEU A 51 -0.62 5.92 0.48
CA LEU A 51 -1.39 4.92 1.21
C LEU A 51 -1.06 4.89 2.71
N ALA A 52 0.23 4.96 3.08
CA ALA A 52 0.63 4.94 4.48
C ALA A 52 0.16 6.19 5.25
N TYR A 53 0.04 7.34 4.59
CA TYR A 53 -0.59 8.54 5.14
C TYR A 53 -2.10 8.36 5.32
N ASP A 54 -2.81 7.83 4.32
CA ASP A 54 -4.24 7.58 4.42
C ASP A 54 -4.57 6.59 5.56
N LEU A 55 -3.69 5.60 5.77
CA LEU A 55 -3.80 4.60 6.82
C LEU A 55 -3.63 5.14 8.26
N ASP A 56 -3.12 6.36 8.43
CA ASP A 56 -2.90 6.97 9.74
C ASP A 56 -4.21 7.37 10.44
N PHE A 57 -5.29 7.50 9.67
CA PHE A 57 -6.61 7.86 10.17
C PHE A 57 -7.52 6.64 10.45
N TYR A 58 -7.00 5.42 10.34
CA TYR A 58 -7.76 4.22 10.68
C TYR A 58 -7.96 4.12 12.20
N GLU A 59 -9.22 4.12 12.64
CA GLU A 59 -9.62 3.95 14.03
C GLU A 59 -10.71 2.87 14.15
N PRO A 60 -10.36 1.65 14.62
CA PRO A 60 -11.33 0.58 14.81
C PRO A 60 -12.34 0.88 15.92
N ASN A 61 -12.00 1.71 16.91
CA ASN A 61 -12.88 2.02 18.02
C ASN A 61 -13.97 3.03 17.62
N ASP A 62 -15.23 2.61 17.65
CA ASP A 62 -16.37 3.46 17.29
C ASP A 62 -16.56 4.71 18.17
N GLU A 63 -16.07 4.71 19.40
CA GLU A 63 -16.09 5.88 20.27
C GLU A 63 -15.02 6.88 19.86
N TRP A 64 -13.79 6.41 19.65
CA TRP A 64 -12.66 7.28 19.26
C TRP A 64 -12.81 7.81 17.84
N LYS A 65 -13.41 7.03 16.93
CA LYS A 65 -13.76 7.47 15.57
C LYS A 65 -14.65 8.73 15.57
N LYS A 66 -15.42 8.99 16.63
CA LYS A 66 -16.25 10.20 16.75
C LYS A 66 -15.47 11.44 17.18
N GLU A 67 -14.24 11.28 17.66
CA GLU A 67 -13.40 12.39 18.14
C GLU A 67 -12.88 13.25 16.98
N SER A 68 -12.79 12.70 15.77
CA SER A 68 -12.32 13.41 14.59
C SER A 68 -13.09 12.98 13.33
N PRO A 69 -13.58 13.92 12.50
CA PRO A 69 -14.26 13.59 11.24
C PRO A 69 -13.33 12.92 10.20
N ASN A 70 -12.02 12.95 10.42
CA ASN A 70 -11.05 12.32 9.53
C ASN A 70 -10.91 10.81 9.80
N TYR A 71 -11.32 10.32 10.97
CA TYR A 71 -11.17 8.93 11.31
C TYR A 71 -12.19 8.05 10.60
N TYR A 72 -11.75 6.84 10.23
CA TYR A 72 -12.59 5.87 9.55
C TYR A 72 -12.41 4.46 10.12
N GLY A 73 -13.42 3.62 9.90
CA GLY A 73 -13.42 2.22 10.33
C GLY A 73 -13.14 1.24 9.19
N ASP A 74 -13.41 -0.04 9.46
CA ASP A 74 -13.06 -1.18 8.61
C ASP A 74 -13.50 -1.07 7.16
N GLU A 75 -14.70 -0.55 6.89
CA GLU A 75 -15.22 -0.44 5.51
C GLU A 75 -14.31 0.43 4.64
N CYS A 76 -13.97 1.63 5.12
CA CYS A 76 -13.06 2.54 4.42
C CYS A 76 -11.62 1.99 4.37
N LEU A 77 -11.17 1.33 5.45
CA LEU A 77 -9.85 0.67 5.45
C LEU A 77 -9.73 -0.31 4.28
N GLU A 78 -10.73 -1.17 4.10
CA GLU A 78 -10.73 -2.16 3.03
C GLU A 78 -10.73 -1.53 1.65
N GLU A 79 -11.50 -0.45 1.44
CA GLU A 79 -11.50 0.29 0.18
C GLU A 79 -10.14 0.89 -0.13
N LEU A 80 -9.52 1.57 0.84
CA LEU A 80 -8.20 2.18 0.68
C LEU A 80 -7.13 1.14 0.36
N ILE A 81 -7.15 0.00 1.05
CA ILE A 81 -6.20 -1.08 0.78
C ILE A 81 -6.41 -1.66 -0.62
N LYS A 82 -7.66 -1.93 -1.03
CA LYS A 82 -7.98 -2.44 -2.37
C LYS A 82 -7.53 -1.46 -3.47
N LEU A 83 -7.76 -0.16 -3.28
CA LEU A 83 -7.28 0.90 -4.19
C LEU A 83 -5.75 0.97 -4.23
N GLY A 84 -5.09 0.85 -3.08
CA GLY A 84 -3.64 0.78 -2.99
C GLY A 84 -3.05 -0.39 -3.77
N ILE A 85 -3.61 -1.59 -3.61
CA ILE A 85 -3.23 -2.79 -4.38
C ILE A 85 -3.41 -2.54 -5.88
N GLU A 86 -4.54 -1.97 -6.30
CA GLU A 86 -4.82 -1.67 -7.71
C GLU A 86 -3.78 -0.69 -8.29
N LYS A 87 -3.43 0.38 -7.56
CA LYS A 87 -2.39 1.34 -7.96
C LYS A 87 -1.04 0.65 -8.16
N ILE A 88 -0.63 -0.22 -7.22
CA ILE A 88 0.62 -0.99 -7.30
C ILE A 88 0.61 -1.94 -8.50
N GLU A 89 -0.49 -2.64 -8.75
CA GLU A 89 -0.62 -3.54 -9.91
C GLU A 89 -0.55 -2.78 -11.24
N LYS A 90 -1.23 -1.63 -11.34
CA LYS A 90 -1.17 -0.76 -12.52
C LYS A 90 0.26 -0.29 -12.79
N TYR A 91 0.96 0.16 -11.74
CA TYR A 91 2.37 0.53 -11.81
C TYR A 91 3.21 -0.66 -12.33
N ARG A 92 3.08 -1.85 -11.72
CA ARG A 92 3.82 -3.06 -12.15
C ARG A 92 3.56 -3.41 -13.63
N LYS A 93 2.30 -3.35 -14.08
CA LYS A 93 1.92 -3.61 -15.48
C LYS A 93 2.55 -2.58 -16.43
N ALA A 94 2.58 -1.30 -16.03
CA ALA A 94 3.19 -0.23 -16.82
C ALA A 94 4.72 -0.39 -16.92
N SER A 95 5.40 -0.69 -15.81
CA SER A 95 6.86 -0.91 -15.80
C SER A 95 7.28 -2.10 -16.66
N ILE A 96 6.49 -3.18 -16.66
CA ILE A 96 6.74 -4.34 -17.55
C ILE A 96 6.56 -3.96 -19.04
N LYS A 97 5.55 -3.14 -19.37
CA LYS A 97 5.34 -2.68 -20.75
C LYS A 97 6.49 -1.82 -21.25
N ILE A 98 7.00 -0.90 -20.43
CA ILE A 98 8.14 -0.03 -20.79
C ILE A 98 9.37 -0.90 -21.09
N ASN A 99 9.68 -1.87 -20.24
CA ASN A 99 10.83 -2.77 -20.43
C ASN A 99 10.72 -3.68 -21.66
N ARG A 100 9.52 -3.96 -22.16
CA ARG A 100 9.31 -4.72 -23.40
C ARG A 100 9.47 -3.86 -24.66
N VAL A 101 9.22 -2.55 -24.56
CA VAL A 101 9.37 -1.61 -25.68
C VAL A 101 10.80 -1.10 -25.80
N SER A 102 11.55 -1.04 -24.69
CA SER A 102 12.99 -0.73 -24.68
C SER A 102 13.89 -1.95 -24.93
N GLY A 103 13.30 -3.08 -25.34
CA GLY A 103 14.02 -4.19 -25.94
C GLY A 103 14.75 -3.68 -27.18
N VAL A 104 16.00 -3.30 -26.99
CA VAL A 104 17.01 -3.11 -28.03
C VAL A 104 16.81 -4.22 -29.03
N ASN A 105 16.70 -3.85 -30.30
CA ASN A 105 16.89 -4.77 -31.39
C ASN A 105 18.41 -4.83 -31.59
N PRO A 106 19.17 -5.76 -30.96
CA PRO A 106 20.49 -6.02 -31.47
C PRO A 106 20.27 -6.75 -32.79
N GLU A 107 21.01 -6.30 -33.80
CA GLU A 107 21.30 -7.03 -35.03
C GLU A 107 20.48 -6.68 -36.29
N PHE A 108 21.21 -5.92 -37.14
CA PHE A 108 21.16 -5.75 -38.59
C PHE A 108 20.07 -4.89 -39.23
#